data_AF-A0A0S4XNQ0-F1
#
_entry.id   AF-A0A0S4XNQ0-F1
#
_cell.length_a   1.000
_cell.length_b   1.000
_cell.length_c   1.000
_cell.angle_alpha   90.00
_cell.angle_beta   90.00
_cell.angle_gamma   90.00
#
_symmetry.space_group_name_H-M   'P 1'
#
loop_
_entity.id
_entity.type
_entity.pdbx_description
1 polymer ?
#
loop_
_entity_poly.entity_id
_entity_poly.type
_entity_poly.pdbx_seq_one_letter_code
_entity_poly.pdbx_strand_id
1 'polypeptide(L)'
;MQYNIEISERLSRVLNIDASSLGEAIEIAEQKYQDEEIVLDWTDFHDNVVIKEFRENLLNEKDELMNEIIAYLIEDEEKHFLESGKPDNHIYTKLIKLQKLI
;
A
#
# COMPACT_ATOMS: atom_id res chain seq x y z
N MET A 1 -25.93 25.99 3.28
CA MET A 1 -24.91 25.14 3.92
C MET A 1 -24.27 24.30 2.83
N GLN A 2 -22.95 24.18 2.84
CA GLN A 2 -22.17 23.33 1.93
C GLN A 2 -21.48 22.27 2.77
N TYR A 3 -21.37 21.05 2.23
CA TYR A 3 -20.71 19.91 2.86
C TYR A 3 -19.69 19.34 1.88
N ASN A 4 -18.51 19.00 2.39
CA ASN A 4 -17.48 18.33 1.60
C ASN A 4 -17.60 16.83 1.84
N ILE A 5 -17.82 16.08 0.77
CA ILE A 5 -17.99 14.62 0.78
C ILE A 5 -16.92 14.02 -0.13
N GLU A 6 -16.20 13.03 0.40
CA GLU A 6 -15.28 12.19 -0.36
C GLU A 6 -16.04 10.96 -0.87
N ILE A 7 -15.91 10.68 -2.16
CA ILE A 7 -16.38 9.45 -2.78
C ILE A 7 -15.14 8.78 -3.36
N SER A 8 -14.84 7.57 -2.88
CA SER A 8 -13.66 6.81 -3.30
C SER A 8 -14.11 5.44 -3.80
N GLU A 9 -13.56 5.04 -4.94
CA GLU A 9 -13.75 3.72 -5.54
C GLU A 9 -12.41 3.04 -5.78
N ARG A 10 -12.41 1.70 -5.78
CA ARG A 10 -11.23 0.90 -6.10
C ARG A 10 -11.49 0.12 -7.37
N LEU A 11 -10.73 0.43 -8.42
CA LEU A 11 -10.64 -0.39 -9.63
C LEU A 11 -9.48 -1.37 -9.47
N SER A 12 -9.66 -2.62 -9.88
CA SER A 12 -8.59 -3.61 -9.85
C SER A 12 -8.81 -4.72 -10.87
N ARG A 13 -7.77 -5.01 -11.65
CA ARG A 13 -7.70 -6.11 -12.61
C ARG A 13 -6.48 -6.97 -12.32
N VAL A 14 -6.65 -8.30 -12.39
CA VAL A 14 -5.52 -9.24 -12.32
C VAL A 14 -5.09 -9.59 -13.73
N LEU A 15 -3.79 -9.48 -13.99
CA LEU A 15 -3.19 -9.76 -15.30
C LEU A 15 -2.18 -10.89 -15.18
N ASN A 16 -2.11 -11.71 -16.23
CA ASN A 16 -1.02 -12.67 -16.40
C ASN A 16 0.04 -12.01 -17.27
N ILE A 17 1.25 -11.85 -16.73
CA ILE A 17 2.39 -11.23 -17.42
C ILE A 17 3.52 -12.25 -17.46
N ASP A 18 4.01 -12.52 -18.67
CA ASP A 18 5.20 -13.33 -18.87
C ASP A 18 6.44 -12.49 -18.55
N ALA A 19 7.19 -12.89 -17.51
CA ALA A 19 8.41 -12.21 -17.08
C ALA A 19 9.35 -13.22 -16.40
N SER A 20 10.64 -12.88 -16.36
CA SER A 20 11.70 -13.68 -15.72
C SER A 20 11.78 -13.44 -14.21
N SER A 21 11.16 -12.38 -13.69
CA SER A 21 11.10 -12.05 -12.26
C SER A 21 9.85 -11.24 -11.90
N LEU A 22 9.53 -11.17 -10.61
CA LEU A 22 8.43 -10.33 -10.11
C LEU A 22 8.69 -8.84 -10.37
N GLY A 23 9.95 -8.38 -10.25
CA GLY A 23 10.30 -6.98 -10.53
C GLY A 23 10.05 -6.61 -11.99
N GLU A 24 10.51 -7.45 -12.91
CA GLU A 24 10.26 -7.28 -14.35
C GLU A 24 8.75 -7.33 -14.68
N ALA A 25 7.98 -8.22 -14.03
CA ALA A 25 6.54 -8.27 -14.23
C ALA A 25 5.84 -6.96 -13.82
N ILE A 26 6.30 -6.31 -12.75
CA ILE A 26 5.79 -5.02 -12.28
C ILE A 26 6.16 -3.91 -13.27
N GLU A 27 7.43 -3.84 -13.70
CA GLU A 27 7.88 -2.85 -14.70
C GLU A 27 7.09 -2.96 -16.02
N ILE A 28 6.84 -4.19 -16.49
CA ILE A 28 6.01 -4.42 -17.69
C ILE A 28 4.57 -3.93 -17.47
N ALA A 29 3.97 -4.20 -16.31
CA ALA A 29 2.63 -3.74 -15.99
C ALA A 29 2.54 -2.20 -15.97
N GLU A 30 3.52 -1.54 -15.34
CA GLU A 30 3.62 -0.08 -15.27
C GLU A 30 3.75 0.54 -16.66
N GLN A 31 4.64 0.00 -17.49
CA GLN A 31 4.84 0.48 -18.86
C GLN A 31 3.56 0.35 -19.69
N LYS A 32 2.91 -0.82 -19.64
CA LYS A 32 1.63 -1.04 -20.34
C LYS A 32 0.51 -0.12 -19.87
N TYR A 33 0.51 0.27 -18.60
CA TYR A 33 -0.45 1.24 -18.09
C TYR A 33 -0.13 2.66 -18.57
N GLN A 34 1.15 3.05 -18.56
CA GLN A 34 1.60 4.36 -19.08
C GLN A 34 1.36 4.52 -20.58
N ASP A 35 1.50 3.44 -21.34
CA ASP A 35 1.26 3.40 -22.79
C ASP A 35 -0.24 3.21 -23.12
N GLU A 36 -1.13 3.25 -22.11
CA GLU A 36 -2.57 3.05 -22.25
C GLU A 36 -2.98 1.69 -22.87
N GLU A 37 -2.08 0.70 -22.89
CA GLU A 37 -2.40 -0.68 -23.29
C GLU A 37 -3.30 -1.39 -22.26
N ILE A 38 -3.18 -0.99 -21.00
CA ILE A 38 -4.06 -1.40 -19.91
C ILE A 38 -4.76 -0.15 -19.37
N VAL A 39 -6.08 -0.09 -19.55
CA VAL A 39 -6.92 0.94 -18.94
C VAL A 39 -7.96 0.24 -18.07
N LEU A 40 -8.00 0.63 -16.79
CA LEU A 40 -9.05 0.18 -15.89
C LEU A 40 -10.32 0.97 -16.15
N ASP A 41 -11.45 0.29 -16.21
CA ASP A 41 -12.75 0.91 -16.42
C ASP A 41 -13.79 0.38 -15.42
N TRP A 42 -15.05 0.72 -15.65
CA TRP A 42 -16.16 0.32 -14.79
C TRP A 42 -16.29 -1.20 -14.62
N THR A 43 -15.76 -2.02 -15.53
CA THR A 43 -15.77 -3.49 -15.41
C THR A 43 -14.76 -3.99 -14.38
N ASP A 44 -13.76 -3.18 -14.02
CA ASP A 44 -12.76 -3.48 -12.98
C ASP A 44 -13.16 -2.96 -11.61
N PHE A 45 -14.33 -2.32 -11.52
CA PHE A 45 -14.86 -1.79 -10.30
C PHE A 45 -15.18 -2.91 -9.31
N HIS A 46 -14.63 -2.78 -8.11
CA HIS A 46 -15.04 -3.61 -6.98
C HIS A 46 -16.14 -2.87 -6.22
N ASP A 47 -17.26 -3.56 -5.94
CA ASP A 47 -18.52 -3.07 -5.32
C ASP A 47 -18.40 -2.42 -3.91
N ASN A 48 -17.23 -1.91 -3.54
CA ASN A 48 -16.93 -1.23 -2.29
C ASN A 48 -16.70 0.26 -2.54
N VAL A 49 -17.77 1.02 -2.76
CA VAL A 49 -17.71 2.50 -2.72
C VAL A 49 -17.61 2.96 -1.27
N VAL A 50 -16.65 3.83 -0.97
CA VAL A 50 -16.56 4.52 0.31
C VAL A 50 -17.09 5.93 0.14
N ILE A 51 -18.12 6.28 0.92
CA ILE A 51 -18.68 7.63 0.97
C ILE A 51 -18.53 8.13 2.41
N LYS A 52 -17.79 9.23 2.59
CA LYS A 52 -17.52 9.81 3.92
C LYS A 52 -17.43 11.32 3.84
N GLU A 53 -17.59 11.99 4.98
CA GLU A 53 -17.26 13.41 5.10
C GLU A 53 -15.78 13.60 4.78
N PHE A 54 -15.47 14.51 3.87
CA PHE A 54 -14.09 14.80 3.50
C PHE A 54 -13.40 15.53 4.66
N ARG A 55 -12.38 14.88 5.22
CA ARG A 55 -11.55 15.41 6.32
C ARG A 55 -10.09 15.43 5.88
N GLU A 56 -9.73 16.52 5.23
CA GLU A 56 -8.45 16.75 4.53
C GLU A 56 -7.19 16.52 5.40
N ASN A 57 -7.29 16.56 6.74
CA ASN A 57 -6.13 16.63 7.63
C ASN A 57 -5.87 15.41 8.56
N LEU A 58 -6.78 14.44 8.68
CA LEU A 58 -6.62 13.36 9.69
C LEU A 58 -5.93 12.09 9.18
N LEU A 59 -5.94 11.84 7.87
CA LEU A 59 -5.30 10.67 7.28
C LEU A 59 -3.79 10.88 7.13
N ASN A 60 -3.36 12.01 6.54
CA ASN A 60 -1.95 12.29 6.33
C ASN A 60 -1.16 12.45 7.64
N GLU A 61 -1.65 13.22 8.62
CA GLU A 61 -0.94 13.37 9.90
C GLU A 61 -0.80 12.03 10.65
N LYS A 62 -1.84 11.18 10.58
CA LYS A 62 -1.79 9.87 11.22
C LYS A 62 -0.79 8.95 10.53
N ASP A 63 -0.77 8.94 9.20
CA ASP A 63 0.11 8.08 8.41
C ASP A 63 1.57 8.54 8.50
N GLU A 64 1.82 9.86 8.53
CA GLU A 64 3.14 10.45 8.82
C GLU A 64 3.64 10.06 10.21
N LEU A 65 2.81 10.26 11.24
CA LEU A 65 3.16 9.97 12.63
C LEU A 65 3.34 8.45 12.87
N MET A 66 2.55 7.63 12.16
CA MET A 66 2.68 6.17 12.19
C MET A 66 3.96 5.71 11.48
N ASN A 67 4.35 6.32 10.36
CA ASN A 67 5.62 6.05 9.69
C ASN A 67 6.82 6.43 10.57
N GLU A 68 6.79 7.59 11.24
CA GLU A 68 7.85 7.99 12.17
C GLU A 68 8.02 6.98 13.31
N ILE A 69 6.91 6.55 13.93
CA ILE A 69 6.94 5.56 15.02
C ILE A 69 7.48 4.22 14.53
N ILE A 70 7.04 3.76 13.35
CA ILE A 70 7.48 2.47 12.79
C ILE A 70 8.97 2.50 12.45
N ALA A 71 9.46 3.58 11.85
CA ALA A 71 10.88 3.75 11.54
C ALA A 71 11.75 3.67 12.80
N TYR A 72 11.36 4.39 13.85
CA TYR A 72 12.05 4.36 15.15
C TYR A 72 12.08 2.95 15.76
N LEU A 73 10.95 2.23 15.75
CA LEU A 73 10.87 0.88 16.31
C LEU A 73 11.65 -0.15 15.48
N ILE A 74 11.74 0.03 14.16
CA ILE A 74 12.51 -0.85 13.26
C ILE A 74 14.00 -0.81 13.61
N GLU A 75 14.56 0.38 13.86
CA GLU A 75 15.99 0.53 14.21
C GLU A 75 16.36 -0.26 15.47
N ASP A 76 15.50 -0.24 16.49
CA ASP A 76 15.73 -0.96 17.75
C ASP A 76 15.51 -2.48 17.59
N GLU A 77 14.40 -2.86 16.93
CA GLU A 77 13.99 -4.25 16.78
C GLU A 77 14.82 -5.04 15.75
N GLU A 78 15.50 -4.39 14.81
CA GLU A 78 16.41 -5.03 13.85
C GLU A 78 17.54 -5.77 14.58
N LYS A 79 18.12 -5.09 15.57
CA LYS A 79 19.22 -5.67 16.36
C LYS A 79 18.75 -6.88 17.15
N HIS A 80 17.59 -6.77 17.81
CA HIS A 80 16.98 -7.88 18.55
C HIS A 80 16.60 -9.05 17.64
N PHE A 81 16.13 -8.79 16.42
CA PHE A 81 15.79 -9.82 15.45
C PHE A 81 17.01 -10.64 15.02
N LEU A 82 18.14 -9.96 14.77
CA LEU A 82 19.40 -10.60 14.39
C LEU A 82 19.98 -11.44 15.53
N GLU A 83 19.95 -10.93 16.76
CA GLU A 83 20.44 -11.62 17.96
C GLU A 83 19.55 -12.81 18.34
N SER A 84 18.25 -12.75 18.05
CA SER A 84 17.27 -13.81 18.35
C SER A 84 17.28 -14.97 17.35
N GLY A 85 18.19 -14.98 16.37
CA GLY A 85 18.27 -16.03 15.36
C GLY A 85 17.13 -16.01 14.33
N LYS A 86 16.52 -14.84 14.10
CA LYS A 86 15.51 -14.59 13.06
C LYS A 86 14.23 -15.43 13.18
N PRO A 87 13.47 -15.35 14.28
CA PRO A 87 12.22 -16.09 14.42
C PRO A 87 11.13 -15.58 13.46
N ASP A 88 10.39 -16.48 12.83
CA ASP A 88 9.36 -16.18 11.81
C ASP A 88 8.22 -15.24 12.29
N ASN A 89 8.01 -15.12 13.60
CA ASN A 89 6.95 -14.30 14.20
C ASN A 89 7.49 -13.12 15.02
N HIS A 90 8.64 -12.56 14.62
CA HIS A 90 9.22 -11.39 15.30
C HIS A 90 8.48 -10.10 14.98
N ILE A 91 8.40 -9.17 15.94
CA ILE A 91 7.74 -7.88 15.77
C ILE A 91 8.37 -7.05 14.64
N TYR A 92 9.70 -7.12 14.47
CA TYR A 92 10.44 -6.55 13.33
C TYR A 92 9.80 -6.89 11.97
N THR A 93 9.50 -8.17 11.71
CA THR A 93 8.90 -8.60 10.44
C THR A 93 7.48 -8.07 10.23
N LYS A 94 6.75 -7.79 11.33
CA LYS A 94 5.42 -7.19 11.29
C LYS A 94 5.50 -5.69 11.05
N LEU A 95 6.47 -4.99 11.65
CA LEU A 95 6.74 -3.58 11.43
C LEU A 95 7.10 -3.29 9.97
N ILE A 96 7.96 -4.12 9.37
CA ILE A 96 8.33 -4.02 7.94
C ILE A 96 7.11 -4.24 7.03
N LYS A 97 6.19 -5.14 7.39
CA LYS A 97 4.95 -5.33 6.63
C LYS A 97 4.00 -4.15 6.79
N LEU A 98 3.88 -3.62 8.00
CA LEU A 98 3.03 -2.48 8.29
C LEU A 98 3.50 -1.23 7.54
N GLN A 99 4.82 -0.97 7.50
CA GLN A 99 5.42 0.15 6.76
C GLN A 99 5.12 0.12 5.26
N LYS A 100 4.88 -1.06 4.66
CA LYS A 100 4.54 -1.21 3.23
C LYS A 100 3.06 -0.99 2.93
N LEU A 101 2.23 -0.92 3.96
CA LEU A 101 0.78 -0.74 3.85
C LEU A 101 0.32 0.70 4.14
N ILE A 102 1.26 1.53 4.58
CA ILE A 102 1.13 2.98 4.75
C ILE A 102 1.68 3.64 3.50
#